data_AF-A0A915CA23-F1
#
_entry.id   AF-A0A915CA23-F1
#
_cell.length_a   1.000
_cell.length_b   1.000
_cell.length_c   1.000
_cell.angle_alpha   90.00
_cell.angle_beta   90.00
_cell.angle_gamma   90.00
#
_symmetry.space_group_name_H-M   'P 1'
#
loop_
_entity.id
_entity.type
_entity.pdbx_description
1 polymer ?
#
loop_
_entity_poly.entity_id
_entity_poly.type
_entity_poly.pdbx_seq_one_letter_code
_entity_poly.pdbx_strand_id
1 'polypeptide(L)'
;MEKRLRFSAKLRTTSSLLLLILLSSIDCLMSLDPGDKPSLGKALFFYIEKPRTLAYTYEVRSSEEIGAPFPQNPQRNIPLQYANPAHACTKIQPTHGNVVLIERGECSFAKKALMASKAGARFALITDSAAGTDDWIDMVGDGTAQKSDIPVAYLPGVSGRRIREHLMYGDERITVTIPLNYTSMLLSDIPRKPPWELW
;
A
#
# COMPACT_ATOMS: atom_id res chain seq x y z
N MET A 1 -92.89 -15.92 -16.70
CA MET A 1 -92.25 -14.60 -16.86
C MET A 1 -92.69 -13.74 -15.70
N GLU A 2 -91.77 -12.95 -15.11
CA GLU A 2 -91.93 -12.18 -13.84
C GLU A 2 -92.04 -13.06 -12.57
N LYS A 3 -91.55 -12.70 -11.37
CA LYS A 3 -90.86 -11.53 -10.81
C LYS A 3 -90.31 -11.94 -9.40
N ARG A 4 -89.23 -11.27 -8.99
CA ARG A 4 -88.87 -10.79 -7.62
C ARG A 4 -88.71 -11.78 -6.44
N LEU A 5 -87.45 -11.85 -5.97
CA LEU A 5 -86.93 -11.47 -4.64
C LEU A 5 -87.85 -11.64 -3.41
N ARG A 6 -87.35 -12.40 -2.41
CA ARG A 6 -87.23 -11.95 -1.01
C ARG A 6 -86.20 -12.76 -0.22
N PHE A 7 -85.35 -12.02 0.47
CA PHE A 7 -84.35 -12.42 1.46
C PHE A 7 -84.98 -13.04 2.72
N SER A 8 -84.26 -13.96 3.38
CA SER A 8 -84.21 -13.98 4.84
C SER A 8 -82.89 -14.58 5.34
N ALA A 9 -82.32 -13.89 6.33
CA ALA A 9 -81.00 -14.07 6.90
C ALA A 9 -80.92 -15.24 7.90
N LYS A 10 -79.73 -15.80 8.08
CA LYS A 10 -79.35 -16.48 9.33
C LYS A 10 -77.91 -16.13 9.73
N LEU A 11 -77.84 -15.46 10.87
CA LEU A 11 -76.71 -15.17 11.75
C LEU A 11 -75.79 -16.38 11.97
N ARG A 12 -74.47 -16.20 11.83
CA ARG A 12 -73.48 -16.85 12.70
C ARG A 12 -72.33 -15.89 12.98
N THR A 13 -72.29 -15.46 14.23
CA THR A 13 -71.22 -14.77 14.93
C THR A 13 -70.05 -15.74 15.22
N THR A 14 -68.82 -15.24 15.14
CA THR A 14 -67.65 -15.57 16.00
C THR A 14 -66.48 -14.67 15.56
N SER A 15 -66.13 -13.68 16.39
CA SER A 15 -64.89 -13.65 17.18
C SER A 15 -63.65 -13.30 16.35
N SER A 16 -63.36 -12.00 16.19
CA SER A 16 -62.36 -11.27 16.98
C SER A 16 -60.93 -11.69 16.68
N LEU A 17 -60.18 -10.86 15.93
CA LEU A 17 -58.75 -10.68 16.14
C LEU A 17 -58.35 -9.25 15.78
N LEU A 18 -58.28 -8.46 16.84
CA LEU A 18 -57.47 -7.27 17.10
C LEU A 18 -56.59 -6.73 15.95
N LEU A 19 -56.97 -5.53 15.50
CA LEU A 19 -56.15 -4.58 14.76
C LEU A 19 -55.32 -3.77 15.77
N LEU A 20 -54.00 -3.93 15.80
CA LEU A 20 -53.09 -3.07 16.57
C LEU A 20 -52.11 -2.40 15.61
N ILE A 21 -52.39 -1.12 15.37
CA ILE A 21 -51.47 -0.09 14.90
C ILE A 21 -50.40 0.08 15.98
N LEU A 22 -49.11 0.17 15.62
CA LEU A 22 -48.12 1.05 16.28
C LEU A 22 -46.74 0.98 15.59
N LEU A 23 -46.21 2.19 15.33
CA LEU A 23 -44.81 2.58 15.17
C LEU A 23 -44.15 2.35 13.80
N SER A 24 -44.22 3.39 12.96
CA SER A 24 -43.22 3.67 11.93
C SER A 24 -41.87 3.96 12.59
N SER A 25 -40.98 2.98 12.62
CA SER A 25 -39.56 3.20 12.91
C SER A 25 -38.94 3.94 11.72
N ILE A 26 -38.71 5.24 11.90
CA ILE A 26 -37.68 5.94 11.16
C ILE A 26 -36.36 5.49 11.78
N ASP A 27 -35.90 4.32 11.38
CA ASP A 27 -34.49 3.95 11.56
C ASP A 27 -33.71 4.69 10.47
N CYS A 28 -33.50 5.99 10.70
CA CYS A 28 -32.40 6.69 10.07
C CYS A 28 -31.13 6.17 10.75
N LEU A 29 -30.75 4.94 10.39
CA LEU A 29 -29.42 4.42 10.66
C LEU A 29 -28.48 5.25 9.79
N MET A 30 -28.08 6.39 10.33
CA MET A 30 -26.91 7.11 9.87
C MET A 30 -25.74 6.14 10.06
N SER A 31 -25.36 5.45 8.99
CA SER A 31 -24.00 4.92 8.85
C SER A 31 -23.08 6.12 9.00
N LEU A 32 -22.60 6.33 10.23
CA LEU A 32 -21.34 7.00 10.43
C LEU A 32 -20.31 6.04 9.81
N ASP A 33 -20.00 6.24 8.52
CA ASP A 33 -18.75 5.72 7.97
C ASP A 33 -17.66 6.24 8.90
N PRO A 34 -16.97 5.37 9.67
CA PRO A 34 -15.84 5.82 10.45
C PRO A 34 -14.86 6.32 9.42
N GLY A 35 -14.67 7.64 9.38
CA GLY A 35 -13.88 8.34 8.38
C GLY A 35 -12.65 7.52 8.02
N ASP A 36 -12.58 7.16 6.74
CA ASP A 36 -11.49 6.43 6.13
C ASP A 36 -10.22 7.26 6.40
N LYS A 37 -9.54 6.96 7.51
CA LYS A 37 -8.21 7.50 7.76
C LYS A 37 -7.39 6.96 6.59
N PRO A 38 -6.66 7.80 5.84
CA PRO A 38 -5.79 7.33 4.77
C PRO A 38 -4.97 6.16 5.32
N SER A 39 -5.33 4.96 4.87
CA SER A 39 -4.82 3.75 5.50
C SER A 39 -3.38 3.64 5.02
N LEU A 40 -2.44 4.05 5.89
CA LEU A 40 -1.02 3.96 5.61
C LEU A 40 -0.74 2.59 4.98
N GLY A 41 -0.11 2.60 3.81
CA GLY A 41 0.19 1.40 3.03
C GLY A 41 0.68 0.20 3.85
N LYS A 42 0.45 -1.02 3.35
CA LYS A 42 0.82 -2.26 4.05
C LYS A 42 2.32 -2.26 4.42
N ALA A 43 2.61 -2.58 5.69
CA ALA A 43 3.97 -2.77 6.16
C ALA A 43 4.59 -3.99 5.49
N LEU A 44 5.76 -3.80 4.87
CA LEU A 44 6.60 -4.83 4.30
C LEU A 44 8.04 -4.55 4.70
N PHE A 45 8.91 -5.51 4.46
CA PHE A 45 10.30 -5.38 4.84
C PHE A 45 11.21 -5.94 3.76
N PHE A 46 12.41 -5.37 3.66
CA PHE A 46 13.48 -5.90 2.84
C PHE A 46 14.77 -6.00 3.65
N TYR A 47 15.66 -6.87 3.23
CA TYR A 47 16.98 -7.02 3.83
C TYR A 47 18.05 -6.60 2.83
N ILE A 48 19.01 -5.80 3.26
CA ILE A 48 20.24 -5.58 2.49
C ILE A 48 21.20 -6.71 2.82
N GLU A 49 21.61 -7.47 1.81
CA GLU A 49 22.56 -8.58 1.95
C GLU A 49 24.01 -8.08 1.91
N LYS A 50 24.28 -7.08 1.07
CA LYS A 50 25.57 -6.41 0.91
C LYS A 50 25.36 -4.93 0.65
N PRO A 51 26.27 -4.04 1.11
CA PRO A 51 27.46 -4.33 1.93
C PRO A 51 27.08 -4.67 3.38
N ARG A 52 28.02 -5.26 4.13
CA ARG A 52 27.81 -5.61 5.56
C ARG A 52 27.49 -4.39 6.43
N THR A 53 27.99 -3.21 6.06
CA THR A 53 27.76 -1.94 6.77
C THR A 53 26.30 -1.48 6.69
N LEU A 54 25.55 -1.95 5.70
CA LEU A 54 24.13 -1.68 5.53
C LEU A 54 23.26 -2.92 5.75
N ALA A 55 23.82 -4.03 6.25
CA ALA A 55 23.14 -5.32 6.30
C ALA A 55 22.12 -5.43 7.45
N TYR A 56 21.00 -4.73 7.29
CA TYR A 56 19.88 -4.61 8.23
C TYR A 56 18.55 -4.91 7.54
N THR A 57 17.52 -5.11 8.35
CA THR A 57 16.11 -5.15 7.91
C THR A 57 15.54 -3.76 7.88
N TYR A 58 14.98 -3.37 6.75
CA TYR A 58 14.35 -2.08 6.55
C TYR A 58 12.84 -2.27 6.41
N GLU A 59 12.07 -1.54 7.20
CA GLU A 59 10.62 -1.45 7.03
C GLU A 59 10.29 -0.47 5.89
N VAL A 60 9.32 -0.84 5.07
CA VAL A 60 8.78 -0.01 4.00
C VAL A 60 7.26 -0.12 3.95
N ARG A 61 6.61 0.88 3.37
CA ARG A 61 5.14 0.91 3.21
C ARG A 61 4.78 0.81 1.74
N SER A 62 4.14 -0.30 1.35
CA SER A 62 3.74 -0.49 -0.05
C SER A 62 2.52 0.36 -0.39
N SER A 63 2.43 0.84 -1.63
CA SER A 63 1.18 1.40 -2.15
C SER A 63 0.69 0.63 -3.37
N GLU A 64 -0.43 -0.04 -3.18
CA GLU A 64 -1.14 -0.75 -4.25
C GLU A 64 -2.02 0.19 -5.09
N GLU A 65 -2.20 1.46 -4.69
CA GLU A 65 -2.88 2.44 -5.53
C GLU A 65 -2.02 2.81 -6.74
N ILE A 66 -0.72 3.01 -6.52
CA ILE A 66 0.21 3.47 -7.57
C ILE A 66 1.04 2.35 -8.20
N GLY A 67 1.15 1.19 -7.55
CA GLY A 67 2.02 0.08 -7.98
C GLY A 67 1.38 -1.29 -7.87
N ALA A 68 1.95 -2.27 -8.57
CA ALA A 68 1.50 -3.66 -8.48
C ALA A 68 1.68 -4.23 -7.05
N PRO A 69 0.90 -5.26 -6.67
CA PRO A 69 1.11 -5.93 -5.38
C PRO A 69 2.49 -6.59 -5.31
N PHE A 70 3.11 -6.58 -4.13
CA PHE A 70 4.36 -7.29 -3.91
C PHE A 70 4.18 -8.82 -4.05
N PRO A 71 5.17 -9.53 -4.62
CA PRO A 71 5.11 -10.99 -4.74
C PRO A 71 5.16 -11.63 -3.36
N GLN A 72 4.50 -12.79 -3.20
CA GLN A 72 4.49 -13.51 -1.93
C GLN A 72 5.86 -14.11 -1.57
N ASN A 73 6.63 -14.52 -2.59
CA ASN A 73 7.93 -15.17 -2.40
C ASN A 73 9.06 -14.13 -2.37
N PRO A 74 9.99 -14.22 -1.40
CA PRO A 74 11.18 -13.38 -1.36
C PRO A 74 12.03 -13.54 -2.62
N GLN A 75 12.41 -12.42 -3.23
CA GLN A 75 13.37 -12.40 -4.31
C GLN A 75 14.71 -11.88 -3.79
N ARG A 76 15.77 -12.66 -4.00
CA ARG A 76 17.09 -12.48 -3.36
C ARG A 76 18.13 -11.95 -4.35
N ASN A 77 19.23 -11.41 -3.83
CA ASN A 77 20.37 -10.92 -4.61
C ASN A 77 19.99 -9.92 -5.73
N ILE A 78 18.95 -9.12 -5.53
CA ILE A 78 18.58 -8.10 -6.53
C ILE A 78 19.45 -6.86 -6.28
N PRO A 79 20.17 -6.33 -7.29
CA PRO A 79 20.91 -5.10 -7.09
C PRO A 79 19.96 -3.92 -6.82
N LEU A 80 20.36 -3.04 -5.90
CA LEU A 80 19.74 -1.75 -5.69
C LEU A 80 20.56 -0.68 -6.40
N GLN A 81 19.91 0.17 -7.18
CA GLN A 81 20.53 1.29 -7.88
C GLN A 81 19.81 2.60 -7.55
N TYR A 82 20.55 3.70 -7.62
CA TYR A 82 19.96 5.03 -7.50
C TYR A 82 19.34 5.48 -8.84
N ALA A 83 18.21 6.16 -8.78
CA ALA A 83 17.58 6.71 -9.98
C ALA A 83 18.43 7.82 -10.59
N ASN A 84 18.47 7.86 -11.94
CA ASN A 84 19.10 8.96 -12.68
C ASN A 84 18.20 9.33 -13.87
N PRO A 85 17.51 10.49 -13.85
CA PRO A 85 17.51 11.50 -12.79
C PRO A 85 16.92 11.04 -11.44
N ALA A 86 17.40 11.61 -10.33
CA ALA A 86 17.07 11.20 -8.96
C ALA A 86 15.57 11.22 -8.63
N HIS A 87 14.85 12.23 -9.10
CA HIS A 87 13.42 12.38 -8.84
C HIS A 87 12.53 11.58 -9.79
N ALA A 88 13.07 10.94 -10.84
CA ALA A 88 12.32 10.13 -11.80
C ALA A 88 11.06 10.80 -12.38
N CYS A 89 11.04 12.12 -12.54
CA CYS A 89 9.92 12.84 -13.15
C CYS A 89 9.92 12.76 -14.68
N THR A 90 11.06 12.39 -15.25
CA THR A 90 11.28 12.10 -16.67
C THR A 90 11.86 10.70 -16.83
N LYS A 91 12.15 10.30 -18.07
CA LYS A 91 12.78 9.01 -18.37
C LYS A 91 14.09 8.87 -17.60
N ILE A 92 14.19 7.82 -16.80
CA ILE A 92 15.42 7.45 -16.09
C ILE A 92 16.25 6.45 -16.90
N GLN A 93 17.51 6.27 -16.52
CA GLN A 93 18.39 5.25 -17.09
C GLN A 93 17.80 3.84 -16.92
N PRO A 94 18.03 2.92 -17.88
CA PRO A 94 17.60 1.53 -17.77
C PRO A 94 18.09 0.88 -16.47
N THR A 95 17.23 0.09 -15.84
CA THR A 95 17.52 -0.52 -14.53
C THR A 95 17.80 -2.01 -14.63
N HIS A 96 17.52 -2.65 -15.77
CA HIS A 96 17.80 -4.07 -16.03
C HIS A 96 17.26 -5.03 -14.95
N GLY A 97 16.08 -4.74 -14.39
CA GLY A 97 15.46 -5.57 -13.36
C GLY A 97 15.99 -5.33 -11.94
N ASN A 98 16.75 -4.26 -11.71
CA ASN A 98 17.19 -3.84 -10.39
C ASN A 98 16.03 -3.25 -9.56
N VAL A 99 16.21 -3.20 -8.24
CA VAL A 99 15.45 -2.29 -7.39
C VAL A 99 15.98 -0.88 -7.63
N VAL A 100 15.09 0.10 -7.74
CA VAL A 100 15.50 1.50 -7.91
C VAL A 100 15.10 2.33 -6.69
N LEU A 101 16.05 3.08 -6.14
CA LEU A 101 15.82 4.09 -5.11
C LEU A 101 15.58 5.45 -5.78
N ILE A 102 14.45 6.08 -5.47
CA ILE A 102 13.97 7.33 -6.09
C ILE A 102 13.74 8.38 -5.00
N GLU A 103 14.17 9.61 -5.24
CA GLU A 103 13.91 10.73 -4.34
C GLU A 103 12.48 11.28 -4.50
N ARG A 104 11.84 11.54 -3.36
CA ARG A 104 10.59 12.31 -3.28
C ARG A 104 10.79 13.75 -3.77
N GLY A 105 9.71 14.39 -4.20
CA GLY A 105 9.69 15.79 -4.66
C GLY A 105 9.49 15.93 -6.16
N GLU A 106 9.35 17.17 -6.63
CA GLU A 106 9.19 17.61 -8.03
C GLU A 106 7.94 17.13 -8.80
N CYS A 107 7.49 15.89 -8.61
CA CYS A 107 6.32 15.31 -9.28
C CYS A 107 5.63 14.25 -8.41
N SER A 108 4.48 13.76 -8.87
CA SER A 108 3.66 12.77 -8.15
C SER A 108 4.36 11.41 -7.95
N PHE A 109 3.95 10.68 -6.92
CA PHE A 109 4.42 9.31 -6.69
C PHE A 109 4.05 8.36 -7.83
N ALA A 110 2.84 8.49 -8.38
CA ALA A 110 2.40 7.72 -9.55
C ALA A 110 3.32 7.95 -10.76
N LYS A 111 3.73 9.20 -11.03
CA LYS A 111 4.67 9.50 -12.10
C LYS A 111 6.03 8.82 -11.90
N LYS A 112 6.57 8.87 -10.68
CA LYS A 112 7.85 8.23 -10.32
C LYS A 112 7.79 6.72 -10.54
N ALA A 113 6.74 6.08 -10.03
CA ALA A 113 6.49 4.65 -10.20
C ALA A 113 6.42 4.26 -11.68
N LEU A 114 5.69 5.04 -12.49
CA LEU A 114 5.57 4.81 -13.93
C LEU A 114 6.92 4.92 -14.66
N MET A 115 7.75 5.92 -14.33
CA MET A 115 9.07 6.05 -14.96
C MET A 115 10.00 4.89 -14.58
N ALA A 116 9.93 4.42 -13.33
CA ALA A 116 10.67 3.24 -12.89
C ALA A 116 10.23 1.96 -13.60
N SER A 117 8.92 1.74 -13.72
CA SER A 117 8.34 0.64 -14.48
C SER A 117 8.83 0.65 -15.94
N LYS A 118 8.74 1.80 -16.62
CA LYS A 118 9.20 1.99 -18.01
C LYS A 118 10.70 1.77 -18.19
N ALA A 119 11.51 1.99 -17.16
CA ALA A 119 12.94 1.73 -17.19
C ALA A 119 13.31 0.24 -16.98
N GLY A 120 12.31 -0.62 -16.74
CA GLY A 120 12.49 -2.04 -16.50
C GLY A 120 12.88 -2.38 -15.06
N ALA A 121 12.53 -1.52 -14.09
CA ALA A 121 12.82 -1.82 -12.69
C ALA A 121 11.96 -2.99 -12.22
N ARG A 122 12.45 -3.73 -11.24
CA ARG A 122 11.66 -4.81 -10.64
C ARG A 122 10.81 -4.34 -9.47
N PHE A 123 11.36 -3.40 -8.70
CA PHE A 123 10.72 -2.75 -7.56
C PHE A 123 11.17 -1.29 -7.52
N ALA A 124 10.29 -0.40 -7.07
CA ALA A 124 10.63 0.99 -6.81
C ALA A 124 10.52 1.30 -5.31
N LEU A 125 11.59 1.88 -4.75
CA LEU A 125 11.63 2.42 -3.40
C LEU A 125 11.67 3.94 -3.51
N ILE A 126 10.66 4.62 -2.98
CA ILE A 126 10.62 6.09 -2.93
C ILE A 126 11.02 6.53 -1.52
N THR A 127 11.91 7.50 -1.41
CA THR A 127 12.39 7.99 -0.11
C THR A 127 12.50 9.51 -0.07
N ASP A 128 12.39 10.08 1.13
CA ASP A 128 12.67 11.50 1.39
C ASP A 128 14.03 11.64 2.08
N SER A 129 15.11 11.28 1.38
CA SER A 129 16.46 11.29 1.96
C SER A 129 16.92 12.70 2.33
N ALA A 130 16.37 13.71 1.66
CA ALA A 130 16.65 15.12 1.91
C ALA A 130 16.13 15.55 3.28
N ALA A 131 14.90 15.17 3.65
CA ALA A 131 14.40 15.38 5.02
C ALA A 131 15.19 14.55 6.04
N GLY A 132 15.40 13.26 5.74
CA GLY A 132 16.15 12.34 6.62
C GLY A 132 15.50 12.07 7.95
N THR A 133 14.18 12.27 8.04
CA THR A 133 13.35 11.94 9.19
C THR A 133 12.86 10.50 9.11
N ASP A 134 12.33 9.98 10.20
CA ASP A 134 11.64 8.68 10.28
C ASP A 134 10.14 8.77 9.93
N ASP A 135 9.72 9.91 9.35
CA ASP A 135 8.33 10.16 8.98
C ASP A 135 7.83 9.18 7.93
N TRP A 136 6.68 8.59 8.23
CA TRP A 136 5.92 7.77 7.29
C TRP A 136 5.07 8.65 6.39
N ILE A 137 5.12 8.35 5.09
CA ILE A 137 4.31 9.03 4.08
C ILE A 137 3.46 7.99 3.38
N ASP A 138 2.16 8.26 3.33
CA ASP A 138 1.25 7.48 2.53
C ASP A 138 1.32 7.91 1.07
N MET A 139 1.60 6.96 0.18
CA MET A 139 1.74 7.22 -1.24
C MET A 139 0.40 6.99 -1.92
N VAL A 140 -0.36 8.08 -2.07
CA VAL A 140 -1.65 8.07 -2.76
C VAL A 140 -1.51 8.36 -4.25
N GLY A 141 -2.50 7.93 -5.03
CA GLY A 141 -2.62 8.28 -6.45
C GLY A 141 -2.76 9.79 -6.68
N ASP A 142 -2.42 10.25 -7.88
CA ASP A 142 -2.59 11.65 -8.31
C ASP A 142 -3.91 11.91 -9.05
N GLY A 143 -4.89 11.01 -8.87
CA GLY A 143 -6.17 11.03 -9.58
C GLY A 143 -6.10 10.54 -11.03
N THR A 144 -4.91 10.20 -11.54
CA THR A 144 -4.79 9.51 -12.83
C THR A 144 -5.07 8.02 -12.65
N ALA A 145 -5.70 7.40 -13.66
CA ALA A 145 -5.90 5.94 -13.67
C ALA A 145 -4.60 5.15 -13.99
N GLN A 146 -3.47 5.84 -14.13
CA GLN A 146 -2.23 5.24 -14.59
C GLN A 146 -1.45 4.65 -13.43
N LYS A 147 -1.52 3.32 -13.31
CA LYS A 147 -0.80 2.53 -12.31
C LYS A 147 0.49 1.94 -12.90
N SER A 148 1.50 1.79 -12.08
CA SER A 148 2.75 1.10 -12.42
C SER A 148 2.59 -0.42 -12.35
N ASP A 149 3.18 -1.13 -13.31
CA ASP A 149 3.18 -2.59 -13.37
C ASP A 149 4.14 -3.25 -12.35
N ILE A 150 4.94 -2.44 -11.66
CA ILE A 150 5.92 -2.92 -10.67
C ILE A 150 5.48 -2.51 -9.26
N PRO A 151 5.87 -3.27 -8.22
CA PRO A 151 5.56 -2.89 -6.85
C PRO A 151 6.36 -1.69 -6.39
N VAL A 152 5.71 -0.84 -5.59
CA VAL A 152 6.24 0.44 -5.12
C VAL A 152 6.09 0.53 -3.61
N ALA A 153 7.15 0.93 -2.93
CA ALA A 153 7.12 1.14 -1.48
C ALA A 153 7.85 2.42 -1.05
N TYR A 154 7.37 3.01 0.03
CA TYR A 154 7.98 4.17 0.67
C TYR A 154 8.98 3.71 1.74
N LEU A 155 10.17 4.29 1.70
CA LEU A 155 11.25 4.11 2.67
C LEU A 155 11.47 5.42 3.42
N PRO A 156 11.42 5.44 4.76
CA PRO A 156 11.68 6.65 5.54
C PRO A 156 13.04 7.28 5.23
N GLY A 157 13.07 8.61 5.28
CA GLY A 157 14.24 9.39 4.89
C GLY A 157 15.50 9.06 5.68
N VAL A 158 15.37 8.74 6.96
CA VAL A 158 16.49 8.42 7.85
C VAL A 158 17.32 7.23 7.32
N SER A 159 16.64 6.21 6.80
CA SER A 159 17.27 5.05 6.16
C SER A 159 17.60 5.29 4.70
N GLY A 160 16.72 5.98 3.97
CA GLY A 160 16.97 6.39 2.59
C GLY A 160 18.24 7.20 2.42
N ARG A 161 18.56 8.09 3.37
CA ARG A 161 19.78 8.90 3.37
C ARG A 161 21.04 8.05 3.42
N ARG A 162 21.09 7.05 4.31
CA ARG A 162 22.26 6.16 4.43
C ARG A 162 22.46 5.30 3.18
N ILE A 163 21.38 4.79 2.63
CA ILE A 163 21.42 3.98 1.41
C ILE A 163 21.82 4.85 0.22
N ARG A 164 21.26 6.05 0.06
CA ARG A 164 21.64 7.01 -0.98
C ARG A 164 23.12 7.38 -0.88
N GLU A 165 23.61 7.73 0.32
CA GLU A 165 25.02 8.07 0.55
C GLU A 165 25.94 6.94 0.04
N HIS A 166 25.61 5.69 0.35
CA HIS A 166 26.39 4.55 -0.13
C HIS A 166 26.25 4.31 -1.63
N LEU A 167 25.06 4.48 -2.22
CA LEU A 167 24.88 4.34 -3.67
C LEU A 167 25.64 5.40 -4.48
N MET A 168 25.86 6.58 -3.90
CA MET A 168 26.52 7.70 -4.56
C MET A 168 28.05 7.70 -4.37
N TYR A 169 28.51 7.30 -3.20
CA TYR A 169 29.92 7.46 -2.79
C TYR A 169 30.58 6.16 -2.30
N GLY A 170 29.83 5.08 -2.15
CA GLY A 170 30.34 3.78 -1.75
C GLY A 170 30.92 2.99 -2.91
N ASP A 171 31.85 2.09 -2.59
CA ASP A 171 32.55 1.26 -3.59
C ASP A 171 31.85 -0.07 -3.85
N GLU A 172 30.98 -0.51 -2.93
CA GLU A 172 30.30 -1.81 -3.02
C GLU A 172 28.89 -1.67 -3.59
N ARG A 173 28.50 -2.64 -4.42
CA ARG A 173 27.11 -2.72 -4.91
C ARG A 173 26.19 -3.18 -3.78
N ILE A 174 25.05 -2.51 -3.65
CA ILE A 174 24.00 -2.95 -2.75
C ILE A 174 23.20 -4.08 -3.39
N THR A 175 23.01 -5.19 -2.68
CA THR A 175 22.07 -6.26 -3.07
C THR A 175 21.05 -6.50 -1.97
N VAL A 176 19.81 -6.80 -2.37
CA VAL A 176 18.69 -6.91 -1.44
C VAL A 176 17.89 -8.19 -1.65
N THR A 177 17.25 -8.64 -0.55
CA THR A 177 16.12 -9.56 -0.57
C THR A 177 14.82 -8.80 -0.31
N ILE A 178 13.83 -8.88 -1.21
CA ILE A 178 12.52 -8.22 -1.07
C ILE A 178 11.39 -9.03 -1.73
N PRO A 179 10.18 -9.11 -1.11
CA PRO A 179 9.92 -8.81 0.31
C PRO A 179 10.47 -9.91 1.23
N LEU A 180 10.58 -9.64 2.53
CA LEU A 180 10.91 -10.65 3.53
C LEU A 180 9.68 -11.42 3.99
N ASN A 181 9.86 -12.72 4.24
CA ASN A 181 8.85 -13.57 4.86
C ASN A 181 9.29 -14.00 6.26
N TYR A 182 8.84 -13.27 7.28
CA TYR A 182 9.22 -13.45 8.69
C TYR A 182 8.95 -14.86 9.24
N THR A 183 7.90 -15.54 8.75
CA THR A 183 7.53 -16.87 9.26
C THR A 183 8.52 -17.97 8.86
N SER A 184 9.48 -17.68 7.97
CA SER A 184 10.47 -18.64 7.46
C SER A 184 11.92 -18.39 7.90
N MET A 185 12.17 -17.35 8.71
CA MET A 185 13.52 -16.99 9.17
C MET A 185 13.79 -17.62 10.54
N LEU A 186 14.96 -18.26 10.70
CA LEU A 186 15.42 -18.79 11.99
C LEU A 186 15.63 -17.63 12.98
N LEU A 187 15.43 -17.86 14.28
CA LEU A 187 15.63 -16.83 15.32
C LEU A 187 17.05 -16.22 15.31
N SER A 188 18.07 -16.98 14.90
CA SER A 188 19.45 -16.49 14.73
C SER A 188 19.61 -15.53 13.56
N ASP A 189 18.70 -15.59 12.60
CA ASP A 189 18.72 -14.84 11.35
C ASP A 189 17.73 -13.68 11.37
N ILE A 190 17.13 -13.36 12.54
CA ILE A 190 16.27 -12.19 12.72
C ILE A 190 17.09 -10.96 12.34
N PRO A 191 16.82 -10.32 11.20
CA PRO A 191 17.74 -9.33 10.71
C PRO A 191 17.49 -8.03 11.47
N ARG A 192 18.59 -7.45 11.94
CA ARG A 192 18.61 -6.34 12.91
C ARG A 192 18.02 -5.09 12.28
N LYS A 193 17.29 -4.29 13.06
CA LYS A 193 16.88 -2.93 12.67
C LYS A 193 18.13 -2.04 12.51
N PRO A 194 18.17 -1.07 11.58
CA PRO A 194 19.31 -0.19 11.45
C PRO A 194 19.50 0.66 12.71
N PRO A 195 20.75 0.90 13.14
CA PRO A 195 21.04 1.60 14.40
C PRO A 195 20.67 3.09 14.38
N TRP A 196 20.35 3.65 13.21
CA TRP A 196 19.96 5.05 13.04
C TRP A 196 18.45 5.28 13.03
N GLU A 197 17.63 4.22 13.07
CA GLU A 197 16.19 4.36 13.25
C GLU A 197 15.89 4.44 14.76
N LEU A 198 14.98 5.34 15.15
CA LEU A 198 14.55 5.49 16.54
C LEU A 198 13.74 4.26 16.99
N TRP A 199 13.82 3.97 18.30
CA TRP A 199 13.21 2.80 18.96
C TRP A 199 11.93 3.18 19.69
#